data_AF-A0A959H6S4-F1
#
_entry.id   AF-A0A959H6S4-F1
#
_cell.length_a   1.000
_cell.length_b   1.000
_cell.length_c   1.000
_cell.angle_alpha   90.00
_cell.angle_beta   90.00
_cell.angle_gamma   90.00
#
_symmetry.space_group_name_H-M   'P 1'
#
loop_
_entity.id
_entity.type
_entity.pdbx_description
1 polymer ?
#
loop_
_entity_poly.entity_id
_entity_poly.type
_entity_poly.pdbx_seq_one_letter_code
_entity_poly.pdbx_strand_id
1 'polypeptide(L)' 'MPDSVLANRALLRETMVRHGFRPIRTEWWHYYFSGKSFPLSDMLWKCY' A
#
# COMPACT_ATOMS: atom_id res chain seq x y z
N MET A 1 14.03 1.76 17.08
CA MET A 1 12.80 0.95 16.97
C MET A 1 13.14 -0.46 17.41
N PRO A 2 12.22 -1.20 18.04
CA PRO A 2 12.45 -2.62 18.33
C PRO A 2 12.73 -3.41 17.04
N ASP A 3 13.58 -4.43 17.12
CA ASP A 3 13.97 -5.24 15.95
C ASP A 3 12.76 -5.90 15.28
N SER A 4 11.76 -6.30 16.07
CA SER A 4 10.49 -6.85 15.57
C SER A 4 9.73 -5.86 14.69
N VAL A 5 9.77 -4.57 15.00
CA VAL A 5 9.11 -3.53 14.19
C VAL A 5 9.81 -3.36 12.86
N LEU A 6 11.15 -3.43 12.83
CA LEU A 6 11.93 -3.36 11.60
C LEU A 6 11.68 -4.59 10.72
N ALA A 7 11.66 -5.79 11.32
CA ALA A 7 11.35 -7.03 10.62
C ALA A 7 9.93 -7.00 10.00
N ASN A 8 8.93 -6.52 10.75
CA ASN A 8 7.56 -6.40 10.25
C ASN A 8 7.46 -5.41 9.08
N ARG A 9 8.19 -4.28 9.14
CA ARG A 9 8.22 -3.29 8.04
C ARG A 9 8.89 -3.84 6.79
N ALA A 10 9.97 -4.62 6.94
CA ALA A 10 10.62 -5.30 5.82
C ALA A 10 9.67 -6.33 5.17
N LEU A 11 9.04 -7.19 5.98
CA LEU A 11 8.07 -8.18 5.52
C LEU A 11 6.92 -7.56 4.73
N LEU A 12 6.33 -6.49 5.26
CA LEU A 12 5.26 -5.74 4.57
C LEU A 12 5.76 -5.22 3.21
N ARG A 13 6.90 -4.52 3.20
CA ARG A 13 7.44 -3.91 1.99
C ARG A 13 7.72 -4.95 0.91
N GLU A 14 8.41 -6.02 1.24
CA GLU A 14 8.76 -7.08 0.30
C GLU A 14 7.53 -7.78 -0.27
N THR A 15 6.54 -8.07 0.58
CA THR A 15 5.28 -8.69 0.16
C THR A 15 4.51 -7.78 -0.79
N MET A 16 4.33 -6.51 -0.44
CA MET A 16 3.60 -5.54 -1.26
C MET A 16 4.27 -5.35 -2.64
N VAL A 17 5.60 -5.20 -2.67
CA VAL A 17 6.36 -5.07 -3.92
C VAL A 17 6.22 -6.32 -4.80
N ARG A 18 6.29 -7.52 -4.21
CA ARG A 18 6.07 -8.79 -4.93
C ARG A 18 4.70 -8.86 -5.61
N HIS A 19 3.68 -8.24 -5.00
CA HIS A 19 2.31 -8.24 -5.52
C HIS A 19 1.97 -7.00 -6.39
N GLY A 20 2.97 -6.25 -6.85
CA GLY A 20 2.78 -5.16 -7.81
C GLY A 20 2.41 -3.80 -7.19
N PHE A 21 2.52 -3.69 -5.87
CA PHE A 21 2.38 -2.42 -5.17
C PHE A 21 3.72 -1.68 -5.09
N ARG A 22 3.66 -0.36 -4.99
CA ARG A 22 4.84 0.52 -4.84
C ARG A 22 4.69 1.36 -3.58
N PRO A 23 5.75 1.49 -2.75
CA PRO A 23 5.71 2.26 -1.52
C PRO A 23 5.73 3.77 -1.80
N ILE A 24 5.08 4.53 -0.93
CA ILE A 24 5.23 5.99 -0.84
C ILE A 24 6.42 6.34 0.07
N ARG A 25 7.19 7.36 -0.29
CA ARG A 25 8.45 7.69 0.39
C ARG A 25 8.27 8.32 1.77
N THR A 26 7.16 9.03 1.98
CA THR A 26 6.86 9.78 3.20
C THR A 26 6.10 8.97 4.25
N GLU A 27 5.49 7.85 3.84
CA GLU A 27 4.58 7.06 4.67
C GLU A 27 4.87 5.56 4.50
N TRP A 28 5.45 4.92 5.52
CA TRP A 28 5.91 3.53 5.41
C TRP A 28 4.81 2.49 5.25
N TRP A 29 3.58 2.84 5.63
CA TRP A 29 2.38 2.00 5.52
C TRP A 29 1.63 2.21 4.20
N HIS A 30 1.97 3.25 3.43
CA HIS A 30 1.20 3.65 2.26
C HIS A 30 1.81 3.07 0.98
N TYR A 31 0.97 2.37 0.22
CA TYR A 31 1.32 1.72 -1.04
C TYR A 31 0.24 1.98 -2.08
N TYR A 32 0.65 2.16 -3.34
CA TYR A 32 -0.29 2.22 -4.47
C TYR A 32 -0.06 1.05 -5.40
N PHE A 33 -1.13 0.56 -6.03
CA PHE A 33 -1.04 -0.52 -7.00
C PHE A 33 -0.57 0.02 -8.36
N SER A 34 0.50 -0.57 -8.91
CA SER A 34 1.08 -0.14 -10.19
C SER A 34 0.88 -1.14 -11.33
N GLY A 35 0.26 -2.30 -11.05
CA GLY A 35 0.12 -3.39 -12.02
C GLY A 35 -0.99 -3.21 -13.05
N LYS A 36 -1.95 -2.28 -12.82
CA LYS A 36 -3.06 -2.02 -13.75
C LYS A 36 -3.62 -0.62 -13.55
N SER A 37 -4.15 -0.03 -14.62
CA SER A 37 -4.97 1.17 -14.57
C SER A 37 -6.45 0.79 -14.53
N PHE A 38 -7.22 1.45 -13.67
CA PHE A 38 -8.67 1.30 -13.57
C PHE A 38 -9.35 2.61 -13.91
N PRO A 39 -10.58 2.59 -14.45
CA PRO A 39 -11.36 3.81 -14.63
C PRO A 39 -11.66 4.47 -13.29
N LEU A 40 -11.87 5.78 -13.30
CA LEU A 40 -12.33 6.50 -12.12
C LEU A 40 -13.73 5.99 -11.73
N SER A 41 -13.92 5.84 -10.42
CA SER A 41 -15.19 5.38 -9.87
C SER A 41 -16.16 6.56 -9.73
N ASP A 42 -17.34 6.43 -10.32
CA ASP A 42 -18.47 7.35 -10.12
C ASP A 42 -19.36 6.94 -8.93
N MET A 43 -18.90 5.99 -8.10
CA MET A 43 -19.64 5.55 -6.92
C MET A 43 -19.79 6.68 -5.90
N LEU A 44 -21.03 7.08 -5.68
CA LEU A 44 -21.41 7.99 -4.60
C LEU A 44 -21.77 7.19 -3.34
N TRP A 45 -21.08 7.48 -2.24
CA TRP A 45 -21.46 6.94 -0.94
C TRP A 45 -22.83 7.49 -0.54
N LYS A 46 -23.72 6.62 -0.05
CA LYS A 46 -24.96 7.09 0.57
C LYS A 46 -24.61 7.75 1.89
N CYS A 47 -24.93 9.03 2.03
CA CYS A 47 -24.92 9.70 3.32
C CYS A 47 -26.08 9.13 4.16
N TYR A 48 -25.78 8.80 5.41
CA TYR A 48 -26.75 8.38 6.43
C TYR A 48 -26.89 9.47 7.48
#